data_AF-A0A431FV73-F1
#
_entry.id   AF-A0A431FV73-F1
#
_cell.length_a   1.000
_cell.length_b   1.000
_cell.length_c   1.000
_cell.angle_alpha   90.00
_cell.angle_beta   90.00
_cell.angle_gamma   90.00
#
_symmetry.space_group_name_H-M   'P 1'
#
loop_
_entity.id
_entity.type
_entity.pdbx_description
1 polymer ?
#
loop_
_entity_poly.entity_id
_entity_poly.type
_entity_poly.pdbx_seq_one_letter_code
_entity_poly.pdbx_strand_id
1 'polypeptide(L)' 'MKNILLLNGTKEFGNSKGQLNLTLHNHALEILKTLGYEVD' A
#
# COMPACT_ATOMS: atom_id res chain seq x y z
N MET A 1 -6.56 5.58 -18.44
CA MET A 1 -6.24 5.51 -17.00
C MET A 1 -5.13 4.48 -16.84
N LYS A 2 -4.11 4.75 -16.02
CA LYS A 2 -3.03 3.78 -15.77
C LYS A 2 -3.42 2.94 -14.56
N ASN A 3 -3.25 1.62 -14.66
CA ASN A 3 -3.52 0.70 -13.56
C ASN A 3 -2.22 0.47 -12.78
N ILE A 4 -2.29 0.52 -11.46
CA ILE A 4 -1.16 0.31 -10.56
C ILE A 4 -1.47 -0.90 -9.69
N LEU A 5 -0.63 -1.92 -9.75
CA LEU A 5 -0.66 -3.02 -8.79
C LEU A 5 0.14 -2.60 -7.55
N LEU A 6 -0.52 -2.42 -6.42
CA LEU A 6 0.10 -2.05 -5.16
C LEU A 6 0.21 -3.28 -4.26
N LEU A 7 1.42 -3.83 -4.14
CA LEU A 7 1.65 -5.03 -3.34
C LEU A 7 2.05 -4.68 -1.91
N ASN A 8 1.25 -5.11 -0.93
CA ASN A 8 1.62 -5.01 0.48
C ASN A 8 2.48 -6.21 0.90
N GLY A 9 3.81 -6.03 0.90
CA GLY A 9 4.77 -7.02 1.41
C GLY A 9 4.83 -7.14 2.93
N THR A 10 3.86 -6.59 3.66
CA THR A 10 3.83 -6.66 5.13
C THR A 10 3.91 -8.10 5.60
N LYS A 11 4.88 -8.38 6.47
CA LYS A 11 5.06 -9.68 7.09
C LYS A 11 5.45 -9.49 8.55
N GLU A 12 4.71 -10.14 9.44
CA GLU A 12 5.16 -10.28 10.81
C GLU A 12 6.31 -11.30 10.88
N PHE A 13 7.45 -10.88 11.45
CA PHE A 13 8.62 -11.74 11.63
C PHE A 13 9.54 -11.17 12.71
N GLY A 14 9.81 -11.97 13.76
CA GLY A 14 10.60 -11.52 14.91
C GLY A 14 9.98 -10.27 15.56
N ASN A 15 10.76 -9.19 15.63
CA ASN A 15 10.31 -7.90 16.17
C ASN A 15 9.58 -7.04 15.13
N SER A 16 9.57 -7.43 13.85
CA SER A 16 8.86 -6.70 12.81
C SER A 16 7.38 -7.01 12.89
N LYS A 17 6.57 -6.01 13.27
CA LYS A 17 5.10 -6.10 13.33
C LYS A 17 4.41 -5.62 12.06
N GLY A 18 5.16 -5.15 11.06
CA GLY A 18 4.59 -4.79 9.76
C GLY A 18 3.74 -3.51 9.71
N GLN A 19 3.57 -2.84 10.85
CA GLN A 19 2.66 -1.70 11.01
C GLN A 19 3.00 -0.56 10.05
N LEU A 20 4.29 -0.25 9.87
CA LEU A 20 4.70 0.83 8.97
C LEU A 20 4.37 0.51 7.51
N ASN A 21 4.65 -0.71 7.04
CA ASN A 21 4.33 -1.12 5.67
C ASN A 21 2.83 -1.05 5.42
N LEU A 22 2.00 -1.49 6.36
CA LEU A 22 0.55 -1.38 6.27
C LEU A 22 0.09 0.09 6.21
N THR A 23 0.62 0.95 7.08
CA THR A 23 0.28 2.37 7.10
C THR A 23 0.65 3.06 5.78
N LEU A 24 1.86 2.83 5.28
CA LEU A 24 2.33 3.44 4.03
C LEU A 24 1.59 2.89 2.81
N HIS A 25 1.26 1.60 2.82
CA HIS A 25 0.46 0.99 1.77
C HIS A 25 -0.94 1.63 1.70
N ASN A 26 -1.62 1.77 2.84
CA ASN A 26 -2.94 2.40 2.89
C ASN A 26 -2.88 3.87 2.48
N HIS A 27 -1.85 4.61 2.93
CA HIS A 27 -1.66 6.00 2.52
C HIS A 27 -1.41 6.13 1.01
N ALA A 28 -0.59 5.25 0.42
CA ALA A 28 -0.37 5.23 -1.02
C ALA A 28 -1.66 4.91 -1.79
N LEU A 29 -2.46 3.94 -1.33
CA LEU A 29 -3.76 3.61 -1.92
C LEU A 29 -4.70 4.82 -1.96
N GLU A 30 -4.78 5.58 -0.87
CA GLU A 30 -5.60 6.80 -0.79
C GLU A 30 -5.14 7.87 -1.78
N ILE A 31 -3.84 8.17 -1.80
CA ILE A 31 -3.28 9.19 -2.70
C ILE A 31 -3.46 8.78 -4.16
N LEU A 32 -3.19 7.53 -4.53
CA LEU A 32 -3.30 7.06 -5.90
C LEU A 32 -4.76 7.10 -6.41
N LYS A 33 -5.72 6.72 -5.57
CA LYS A 33 -7.15 6.86 -5.89
C LYS A 33 -7.56 8.33 -6.05
N THR A 34 -7.06 9.21 -5.17
CA THR A 34 -7.31 10.67 -5.25
C THR A 34 -6.77 11.28 -6.54
N LEU A 35 -5.66 10.76 -7.05
CA LEU A 35 -5.05 11.16 -8.31
C LEU A 35 -5.74 10.57 -9.56
N GLY A 36 -6.76 9.72 -9.39
CA GLY A 36 -7.53 9.11 -10.48
C GLY A 36 -6.85 7.90 -11.12
N TYR A 37 -5.96 7.21 -10.40
CA TYR A 37 -5.44 5.92 -10.82
C TYR A 37 -6.36 4.78 -10.37
N GLU A 38 -6.50 3.77 -11.23
CA GLU A 38 -7.05 2.48 -10.84
C GLU A 38 -5.95 1.70 -10.09
N VAL A 39 -6.24 1.22 -8.89
CA VAL A 39 -5.27 0.54 -8.02
C VAL A 39 -5.80 -0.83 -7.64
N ASP A 40 -5.01 -1.86 -7.93
CA ASP A 40 -5.25 -3.27 -7.60
C ASP A 40 -4.31 -3.76 -6.49
#